data_AF-A0A365Y4B9-F1
#
_entry.id   AF-A0A365Y4B9-F1
#
_cell.length_a   1.000
_cell.length_b   1.000
_cell.length_c   1.000
_cell.angle_alpha   90.00
_cell.angle_beta   90.00
_cell.angle_gamma   90.00
#
_symmetry.space_group_name_H-M   'P 1'
#
loop_
_entity.id
_entity.type
_entity.pdbx_description
1 polymer ?
#
loop_
_entity_poly.entity_id
_entity_poly.type
_entity_poly.pdbx_seq_one_letter_code
_entity_poly.pdbx_strand_id
1 'polypeptide(L)'
;MQKKLRLFTTLFFTCLWAVTQAQSQQIGTPEQKTTAIQFMYFLEQDMQDNAISMIDGHKTIVNKTFKDKLKEATKQIAIAIKKADPGIIPVKEKEGTRYSYCYYNKELQFPEQYQADIFFFSDDATKISKVIFYTPEELKKKRIEREKSASKIKS
;
A
#
# COMPACT_ATOMS: atom_id res chain seq x y z
N MET A 1 -15.31 64.87 13.31
CA MET A 1 -16.29 63.83 12.90
C MET A 1 -15.71 62.98 11.78
N GLN A 2 -15.57 61.68 12.07
CA GLN A 2 -15.43 60.51 11.20
C GLN A 2 -14.74 60.62 9.82
N LYS A 3 -13.46 60.19 9.75
CA LYS A 3 -12.88 59.50 8.59
C LYS A 3 -11.89 58.42 9.07
N LYS A 4 -12.41 57.35 9.67
CA LYS A 4 -11.66 56.12 9.97
C LYS A 4 -12.56 54.91 9.70
N LEU A 5 -12.86 54.65 8.42
CA LEU A 5 -13.66 53.47 8.07
C LEU A 5 -13.44 53.02 6.62
N ARG A 6 -12.19 52.89 6.17
CA ARG A 6 -11.91 52.28 4.86
C ARG A 6 -10.53 51.61 4.85
N LEU A 7 -10.27 50.66 5.74
CA LEU A 7 -9.04 49.87 5.63
C LEU A 7 -9.10 48.45 6.21
N PHE A 8 -10.25 48.01 6.74
CA PHE A 8 -10.36 46.69 7.38
C PHE A 8 -11.08 45.63 6.53
N THR A 9 -11.76 46.00 5.45
CA THR A 9 -12.58 45.06 4.66
C THR A 9 -11.83 44.38 3.51
N THR A 10 -10.64 44.86 3.11
CA THR A 10 -9.90 44.29 1.99
C THR A 10 -8.82 43.28 2.39
N LEU A 11 -8.59 43.04 3.69
CA LEU A 11 -7.57 42.08 4.15
C LEU A 11 -8.12 40.68 4.45
N PHE A 12 -9.44 40.50 4.53
CA PHE A 12 -10.05 39.21 4.85
C PHE A 12 -10.32 38.32 3.63
N PHE A 13 -10.31 38.87 2.41
CA PHE A 13 -10.62 38.10 1.20
C PHE A 13 -9.41 37.39 0.56
N THR A 14 -8.17 37.76 0.92
CA THR A 14 -6.98 37.11 0.36
C THR A 14 -6.49 35.92 1.19
N CYS A 15 -6.77 35.87 2.49
CA CYS A 15 -6.39 34.72 3.32
C CYS A 15 -7.28 33.49 3.09
N LEU A 16 -8.53 33.66 2.65
CA LEU A 16 -9.43 32.52 2.41
C LEU A 16 -9.09 31.72 1.14
N TRP A 17 -8.36 32.30 0.19
CA TRP A 17 -7.98 31.60 -1.05
C TRP A 17 -6.74 30.72 -0.88
N ALA A 18 -5.92 30.96 0.15
CA ALA A 18 -4.67 30.23 0.37
C ALA A 18 -4.85 28.91 1.13
N VAL A 19 -6.01 28.68 1.76
CA VAL A 19 -6.22 27.49 2.63
C VAL A 19 -6.76 26.27 1.86
N THR A 20 -7.20 26.41 0.60
CA THR A 20 -7.81 25.30 -0.15
C THR A 20 -6.83 24.39 -0.89
N GLN A 21 -5.54 24.71 -0.98
CA GLN A 21 -4.59 23.92 -1.79
C GLN A 21 -3.74 22.89 -1.03
N ALA A 22 -4.08 22.57 0.22
CA ALA A 22 -3.42 21.53 0.99
C ALA A 22 -4.29 20.27 1.17
N GLN A 23 -5.10 19.89 0.18
CA GLN A 23 -5.47 18.48 0.07
C GLN A 23 -4.24 17.72 -0.39
N SER A 24 -3.42 17.25 0.56
CA SER A 24 -2.45 16.20 0.26
C SER A 24 -3.21 15.09 -0.46
N GLN A 25 -2.84 14.79 -1.69
CA GLN A 25 -3.47 13.72 -2.46
C GLN A 25 -3.24 12.40 -1.71
N GLN A 26 -4.22 12.02 -0.88
CA GLN A 26 -4.16 10.77 -0.14
C GLN A 26 -4.22 9.64 -1.17
N ILE A 27 -3.19 8.80 -1.22
CA ILE A 27 -3.14 7.67 -2.13
C ILE A 27 -4.03 6.56 -1.58
N GLY A 28 -5.08 6.24 -2.32
CA GLY A 28 -6.09 5.24 -1.97
C GLY A 28 -7.02 5.66 -0.83
N THR A 29 -8.11 4.91 -0.66
CA THR A 29 -9.13 5.22 0.36
C THR A 29 -8.82 4.56 1.70
N PRO A 30 -9.35 5.07 2.83
CA PRO A 30 -9.25 4.39 4.12
C PRO A 30 -9.84 2.97 4.10
N GLU A 31 -10.91 2.76 3.31
CA GLU A 31 -11.52 1.45 3.14
C GLU A 31 -10.58 0.47 2.43
N GLN A 32 -9.96 0.87 1.32
CA GLN A 32 -8.97 0.04 0.62
C GLN A 32 -7.78 -0.34 1.51
N LYS A 33 -7.28 0.63 2.29
CA LYS A 33 -6.23 0.37 3.28
C LYS A 33 -6.68 -0.66 4.32
N THR A 34 -7.90 -0.53 4.83
CA THR A 34 -8.48 -1.46 5.82
C THR A 34 -8.64 -2.86 5.22
N THR A 35 -9.17 -2.95 4.00
CA THR A 35 -9.29 -4.20 3.24
C THR A 35 -7.92 -4.86 3.02
N ALA A 36 -6.89 -4.10 2.65
CA ALA A 36 -5.54 -4.65 2.48
C ALA A 36 -4.95 -5.18 3.80
N ILE A 37 -5.13 -4.45 4.91
CA ILE A 37 -4.69 -4.89 6.25
C ILE A 37 -5.45 -6.15 6.67
N GLN A 38 -6.77 -6.16 6.53
CA GLN A 38 -7.63 -7.27 6.92
C GLN A 38 -7.32 -8.53 6.09
N PHE A 39 -7.03 -8.38 4.79
CA PHE A 39 -6.57 -9.48 3.95
C PHE A 39 -5.29 -10.12 4.49
N MET A 40 -4.29 -9.30 4.84
CA MET A 40 -3.04 -9.79 5.42
C MET A 40 -3.25 -10.41 6.80
N TYR A 41 -4.10 -9.81 7.62
CA TYR A 41 -4.49 -10.37 8.91
C TYR A 41 -5.08 -11.78 8.77
N PHE A 42 -5.97 -12.00 7.79
CA PHE A 42 -6.50 -13.35 7.54
C PHE A 42 -5.42 -14.35 7.15
N LEU A 43 -4.41 -13.95 6.35
CA LEU A 43 -3.28 -14.82 6.03
C LEU A 43 -2.40 -15.09 7.26
N GLU A 44 -2.16 -14.09 8.12
CA GLU A 44 -1.43 -14.26 9.38
C GLU A 44 -2.11 -15.26 10.33
N GLN A 45 -3.45 -15.35 10.28
CA GLN A 45 -4.26 -16.27 11.10
C GLN A 45 -4.57 -17.61 10.42
N ASP A 46 -3.96 -17.92 9.27
CA ASP A 46 -4.27 -19.12 8.46
C ASP A 46 -5.75 -19.23 8.03
N MET A 47 -6.44 -18.10 7.90
CA MET A 47 -7.85 -17.99 7.47
C MET A 47 -7.94 -17.73 5.95
N GLN A 48 -7.40 -18.67 5.15
CA GLN A 48 -7.25 -18.49 3.70
C GLN A 48 -8.59 -18.27 2.97
N ASP A 49 -9.67 -18.93 3.40
CA ASP A 49 -11.00 -18.76 2.78
C ASP A 49 -11.57 -17.34 3.01
N ASN A 50 -11.33 -16.76 4.18
CA ASN A 50 -11.68 -15.38 4.46
C ASN A 50 -10.88 -14.41 3.59
N ALA A 51 -9.58 -14.64 3.43
CA ALA A 51 -8.75 -13.84 2.52
C ALA A 51 -9.24 -13.93 1.06
N ILE A 52 -9.63 -15.13 0.60
CA ILE A 52 -10.20 -15.35 -0.73
C ILE A 52 -11.52 -14.58 -0.92
N SER A 53 -12.36 -14.48 0.11
CA SER A 53 -13.64 -13.75 0.01
C SER A 53 -13.50 -12.25 -0.29
N MET A 54 -12.30 -11.70 -0.04
CA MET A 54 -11.95 -10.29 -0.28
C MET A 54 -11.49 -10.01 -1.71
N ILE A 55 -11.25 -11.07 -2.50
CA ILE A 55 -10.81 -10.97 -3.89
C ILE A 55 -12.02 -10.70 -4.80
N ASP A 56 -11.82 -9.82 -5.78
CA ASP A 56 -12.76 -9.64 -6.88
C ASP A 56 -12.64 -10.80 -7.88
N GLY A 57 -13.62 -11.72 -7.83
CA GLY A 57 -13.68 -12.88 -8.72
C GLY A 57 -13.86 -12.54 -10.21
N HIS A 58 -14.23 -11.30 -10.56
CA HIS A 58 -14.29 -10.85 -11.96
C HIS A 58 -12.92 -10.38 -12.47
N LYS A 59 -12.00 -10.01 -11.57
CA LYS A 59 -10.65 -9.51 -11.91
C LYS A 59 -9.55 -10.53 -11.67
N THR A 60 -9.73 -11.43 -10.71
CA THR A 60 -8.79 -12.49 -10.40
C THR A 60 -9.47 -13.85 -10.45
N ILE A 61 -8.89 -14.77 -11.22
CA ILE A 61 -9.32 -16.17 -11.29
C ILE A 61 -8.82 -16.90 -10.03
N VAL A 62 -9.74 -17.21 -9.12
CA VAL A 62 -9.46 -18.00 -7.91
C VAL A 62 -9.45 -19.49 -8.27
N ASN A 63 -8.34 -19.96 -8.83
CA ASN A 63 -8.12 -21.37 -9.17
C ASN A 63 -7.19 -22.07 -8.15
N LYS A 64 -6.93 -23.37 -8.38
CA LYS A 64 -6.02 -24.16 -7.53
C LYS A 64 -4.65 -23.50 -7.39
N THR A 65 -4.07 -23.02 -8.48
CA THR A 65 -2.76 -22.34 -8.47
C THR A 65 -2.76 -21.11 -7.56
N PHE A 66 -3.82 -20.30 -7.58
CA PHE A 66 -3.95 -19.15 -6.68
C PHE A 66 -4.06 -19.58 -5.21
N LYS A 67 -4.88 -20.60 -4.92
CA LYS A 67 -5.00 -21.16 -3.56
C LYS A 67 -3.69 -21.73 -3.04
N ASP A 68 -2.94 -22.45 -3.89
CA ASP A 68 -1.62 -22.98 -3.53
C ASP A 68 -0.63 -21.85 -3.21
N LYS A 69 -0.68 -20.73 -3.95
CA LYS A 69 0.12 -19.53 -3.65
C LYS A 69 -0.28 -18.89 -2.31
N LEU A 70 -1.57 -18.81 -1.98
CA LEU A 70 -2.01 -18.31 -0.67
C LEU A 70 -1.55 -19.20 0.48
N LYS A 71 -1.61 -20.52 0.29
CA LYS A 71 -1.13 -21.48 1.26
C LYS A 71 0.38 -21.34 1.50
N GLU A 72 1.15 -21.17 0.44
CA GLU A 72 2.59 -20.93 0.58
C GLU A 72 2.87 -19.57 1.23
N ALA A 73 2.16 -18.51 0.82
CA ALA A 73 2.26 -17.19 1.43
C ALA A 73 2.02 -17.24 2.94
N THR A 74 0.98 -17.94 3.38
CA THR A 74 0.64 -18.11 4.80
C THR A 74 1.79 -18.73 5.60
N LYS A 75 2.46 -19.76 5.06
CA LYS A 75 3.63 -20.37 5.71
C LYS A 75 4.79 -19.40 5.83
N GLN A 76 5.08 -18.65 4.77
CA GLN A 76 6.17 -17.66 4.76
C GLN A 76 5.89 -16.51 5.75
N ILE A 77 4.64 -16.04 5.79
CA ILE A 77 4.18 -15.03 6.75
C ILE A 77 4.36 -15.53 8.19
N ALA A 78 3.95 -16.77 8.49
CA ALA A 78 4.10 -17.37 9.82
C ALA A 78 5.57 -17.42 10.30
N ILE A 79 6.54 -17.46 9.38
CA ILE A 79 7.97 -17.36 9.69
C ILE A 79 8.36 -15.89 9.90
N ALA A 80 7.92 -14.98 9.01
CA ALA A 80 8.26 -13.56 9.04
C ALA A 80 7.76 -12.87 10.32
N ILE A 81 6.50 -13.08 10.72
CA ILE A 81 5.90 -12.41 11.89
C ILE A 81 6.62 -12.69 13.22
N LYS A 82 7.41 -13.75 13.30
CA LYS A 82 8.17 -14.09 14.52
C LYS A 82 9.37 -13.16 14.75
N LYS A 83 9.80 -12.43 13.73
CA LYS A 83 11.08 -11.70 13.71
C LYS A 83 10.99 -10.32 13.06
N ALA A 84 9.81 -9.91 12.61
CA ALA A 84 9.65 -8.73 11.76
C ALA A 84 8.35 -8.01 12.07
N ASP A 85 8.39 -6.68 12.00
CA ASP A 85 7.24 -5.82 12.18
C ASP A 85 6.55 -5.56 10.83
N PRO A 86 5.21 -5.61 10.75
CA PRO A 86 4.50 -5.27 9.53
C PRO A 86 4.48 -3.75 9.28
N GLY A 87 4.53 -3.37 8.01
CA GLY A 87 4.33 -2.01 7.53
C GLY A 87 3.56 -2.02 6.21
N ILE A 88 2.79 -0.96 5.96
CA ILE A 88 1.98 -0.84 4.74
C ILE A 88 2.23 0.50 4.06
N ILE A 89 2.55 0.46 2.77
CA ILE A 89 2.85 1.65 1.96
C ILE A 89 1.87 1.71 0.78
N PRO A 90 1.02 2.76 0.69
CA PRO A 90 0.19 2.99 -0.49
C PRO A 90 1.03 3.56 -1.63
N VAL A 91 0.77 3.09 -2.85
CA VAL A 91 1.44 3.52 -4.08
C VAL A 91 0.37 3.73 -5.14
N LYS A 92 0.36 4.92 -5.75
CA LYS A 92 -0.56 5.24 -6.85
C LYS A 92 -0.10 4.49 -8.10
N GLU A 93 -1.01 3.71 -8.67
CA GLU A 93 -0.80 3.03 -9.95
C GLU A 93 -1.56 3.79 -11.05
N LYS A 94 -1.32 3.43 -12.31
CA LYS A 94 -2.05 4.04 -13.44
C LYS A 94 -3.56 3.83 -13.34
N GLU A 95 -3.97 2.65 -12.88
CA GLU A 95 -5.38 2.21 -12.83
C GLU A 95 -5.75 1.78 -11.40
N GLY A 96 -5.64 2.73 -10.45
CA GLY A 96 -6.04 2.54 -9.07
C GLY A 96 -4.87 2.62 -8.09
N THR A 97 -4.92 1.80 -7.04
CA THR A 97 -3.99 1.87 -5.92
C THR A 97 -3.40 0.51 -5.59
N ARG A 98 -2.09 0.48 -5.32
CA ARG A 98 -1.38 -0.67 -4.78
C ARG A 98 -1.01 -0.39 -3.33
N TYR A 99 -1.27 -1.35 -2.45
CA TYR A 99 -0.74 -1.35 -1.09
C TYR A 99 0.36 -2.40 -0.99
N SER A 100 1.58 -1.97 -0.67
CA SER A 100 2.71 -2.87 -0.42
C SER A 100 2.76 -3.15 1.08
N TYR A 101 2.37 -4.35 1.48
CA TYR A 101 2.43 -4.81 2.87
C TYR A 101 3.72 -5.61 3.06
N CYS A 102 4.62 -5.12 3.91
CA CYS A 102 5.96 -5.63 4.08
C CYS A 102 6.22 -5.99 5.54
N TYR A 103 6.90 -7.10 5.79
CA TYR A 103 7.44 -7.43 7.10
C TYR A 103 8.91 -7.04 7.15
N TYR A 104 9.28 -6.18 8.10
CA TYR A 104 10.63 -5.64 8.26
C TYR A 104 11.32 -6.18 9.51
N ASN A 105 12.49 -6.78 9.35
CA ASN A 105 13.41 -7.05 10.45
C ASN A 105 14.59 -6.05 10.38
N LYS A 106 14.61 -5.09 11.30
CA LYS A 106 15.60 -4.01 11.33
C LYS A 106 17.03 -4.49 11.67
N GLU A 107 17.18 -5.71 12.17
CA GLU A 107 18.49 -6.30 12.50
C GLU A 107 19.23 -6.82 11.26
N LEU A 108 18.55 -6.96 10.13
CA LEU A 108 19.12 -7.49 8.91
C LEU A 108 19.59 -6.37 7.97
N GLN A 109 20.70 -6.63 7.27
CA GLN A 109 21.20 -5.75 6.21
C GLN A 109 20.15 -5.50 5.12
N PHE A 110 19.34 -6.52 4.82
CA PHE A 110 18.18 -6.45 3.95
C PHE A 110 16.93 -6.67 4.81
N PRO A 111 16.29 -5.59 5.31
CA PRO A 111 15.29 -5.71 6.35
C PRO A 111 13.99 -6.32 5.85
N GLU A 112 13.68 -6.25 4.55
CA GLU A 112 12.48 -6.86 4.00
C GLU A 112 12.53 -8.39 4.08
N GLN A 113 11.64 -8.98 4.87
CA GLN A 113 11.55 -10.44 5.06
C GLN A 113 10.44 -11.06 4.22
N TYR A 114 9.38 -10.32 3.94
CA TYR A 114 8.29 -10.78 3.10
C TYR A 114 7.48 -9.57 2.65
N GLN A 115 6.89 -9.63 1.46
CA GLN A 115 6.02 -8.57 0.96
C GLN A 115 4.84 -9.14 0.18
N ALA A 116 3.67 -8.54 0.37
CA ALA A 116 2.51 -8.73 -0.50
C ALA A 116 2.12 -7.38 -1.11
N ASP A 117 2.05 -7.33 -2.44
CA ASP A 117 1.47 -6.21 -3.18
C ASP A 117 0.01 -6.51 -3.47
N ILE A 118 -0.87 -5.68 -2.91
CA ILE A 118 -2.33 -5.83 -2.97
C ILE A 118 -2.88 -4.70 -3.84
N PHE A 119 -3.58 -5.04 -4.92
CA PHE A 119 -4.03 -4.08 -5.92
C PHE A 119 -5.55 -3.89 -5.86
N PHE A 120 -5.96 -2.65 -6.09
CA PHE A 120 -7.34 -2.24 -6.35
C PHE A 120 -7.39 -1.63 -7.75
N PHE A 121 -8.39 -2.01 -8.55
CA PHE A 121 -8.47 -1.65 -9.97
C PHE A 121 -8.94 -0.21 -10.24
N SER A 122 -9.41 0.49 -9.20
CA SER A 122 -9.88 1.87 -9.26
C SER A 122 -9.88 2.46 -7.85
N ASP A 123 -10.10 3.77 -7.74
CA ASP A 123 -10.10 4.46 -6.44
C ASP A 123 -11.36 4.17 -5.60
N ASP A 124 -12.44 3.70 -6.22
CA ASP A 124 -13.70 3.30 -5.59
C ASP A 124 -13.83 1.78 -5.37
N ALA A 125 -12.87 0.99 -5.84
CA ALA A 125 -12.90 -0.46 -5.66
C ALA A 125 -12.80 -0.85 -4.18
N THR A 126 -13.72 -1.68 -3.71
CA THR A 126 -13.74 -2.21 -2.33
C THR A 126 -13.13 -3.62 -2.22
N LYS A 127 -12.97 -4.31 -3.36
CA LYS A 127 -12.38 -5.66 -3.45
C LYS A 127 -11.02 -5.65 -4.12
N ILE A 128 -10.20 -6.62 -3.73
CA ILE A 128 -8.82 -6.77 -4.21
C ILE A 128 -8.85 -7.36 -5.63
N SER A 129 -8.28 -6.64 -6.58
CA SER A 129 -8.27 -7.05 -7.99
C SER A 129 -7.13 -7.99 -8.33
N LYS A 130 -6.02 -7.95 -7.57
CA LYS A 130 -4.83 -8.77 -7.75
C LYS A 130 -3.96 -8.76 -6.49
N VAL A 131 -3.25 -9.86 -6.23
CA VAL A 131 -2.21 -9.94 -5.20
C VAL A 131 -0.94 -10.54 -5.79
N ILE A 132 0.22 -10.00 -5.42
CA ILE A 132 1.53 -10.57 -5.74
C ILE A 132 2.32 -10.73 -4.45
N PHE A 133 2.85 -11.92 -4.22
CA PHE A 133 3.70 -12.23 -3.08
C PHE A 133 5.17 -12.22 -3.49
N TYR A 134 6.03 -11.77 -2.58
CA TYR A 134 7.47 -11.74 -2.78
C TYR A 134 8.21 -12.40 -1.62
N THR A 135 9.08 -13.35 -1.94
CA THR A 135 10.00 -13.99 -0.98
C THR A 135 11.18 -13.07 -0.63
N PRO A 136 11.92 -13.32 0.46
CA PRO A 136 13.14 -12.57 0.78
C PRO A 136 14.12 -12.49 -0.40
N GLU A 137 14.30 -13.57 -1.15
CA GLU A 137 15.22 -13.64 -2.28
C GLU A 137 14.80 -12.74 -3.43
N GLU A 138 13.50 -12.71 -3.75
CA GLU A 138 12.93 -11.84 -4.78
C GLU A 138 13.06 -10.37 -4.40
N LEU A 139 12.82 -10.04 -3.13
CA LEU A 139 12.97 -8.69 -2.60
C LEU A 139 14.42 -8.22 -2.64
N LYS A 140 15.37 -9.08 -2.23
CA LYS A 140 16.80 -8.82 -2.34
C LYS A 140 17.22 -8.57 -3.77
N LYS A 141 16.78 -9.42 -4.72
CA LYS A 141 17.06 -9.25 -6.15
C LYS A 141 16.54 -7.92 -6.68
N LYS A 142 15.27 -7.59 -6.42
CA LYS A 142 14.65 -6.31 -6.83
C LYS A 142 15.37 -5.08 -6.27
N ARG A 143 15.89 -5.17 -5.04
CA ARG A 143 16.66 -4.08 -4.43
C ARG A 143 18.00 -3.87 -5.13
N ILE A 144 18.75 -4.95 -5.36
CA ILE A 144 20.03 -4.91 -6.10
C ILE A 144 19.84 -4.33 -7.50
N GLU A 145 18.76 -4.72 -8.20
CA GLU A 145 18.43 -4.17 -9.52
C GLU A 145 18.13 -2.66 -9.47
N ARG A 146 17.37 -2.20 -8.46
CA ARG A 146 17.09 -0.76 -8.26
C ARG A 146 18.36 0.04 -7.98
N GLU A 147 19.24 -0.47 -7.14
CA GLU A 147 20.52 0.18 -6.81
C GLU A 147 21.44 0.28 -8.04
N LYS A 148 21.51 -0.76 -8.87
CA LYS A 148 22.27 -0.76 -10.14
C LYS A 148 21.71 0.23 -11.16
N SER A 149 20.38 0.34 -11.26
CA SER A 149 19.75 1.31 -12.16
C SER A 149 19.94 2.74 -11.66
N ALA A 150 19.90 2.96 -10.35
CA ALA A 150 20.13 4.28 -9.76
C ALA A 150 21.58 4.76 -9.90
N SER A 151 22.56 3.86 -9.88
CA SER A 151 23.98 4.22 -10.10
C SER A 151 24.27 4.58 -11.56
N LYS A 152 23.63 3.93 -12.53
CA LYS A 152 23.75 4.26 -13.97
C LYS A 152 23.16 5.62 -14.35
N ILE A 153 22.18 6.13 -13.61
CA ILE A 153 21.59 7.46 -13.86
C ILE A 153 22.52 8.58 -13.37
N LYS A 154 23.48 8.25 -12.49
CA LYS A 154 24.40 9.21 -11.87
C LYS A 154 25.79 9.26 -12.51
N SER A 155 26.07 8.40 -13.49
CA SER A 155 27.32 8.36 -14.27
C SER A 155 27.13 8.97 -15.65
#